data_AF-A0A067PQ58-F1
#
_entry.id   AF-A0A067PQ58-F1
#
_cell.length_a   1.000
_cell.length_b   1.000
_cell.length_c   1.000
_cell.angle_alpha   90.00
_cell.angle_beta   90.00
_cell.angle_gamma   90.00
#
_symmetry.space_group_name_H-M   'P 1'
#
loop_
_entity.id
_entity.type
_entity.pdbx_description
1 polymer ?
#
loop_
_entity_poly.entity_id
_entity_poly.type
_entity_poly.pdbx_seq_one_letter_code
_entity_poly.pdbx_strand_id
1 'polypeptide(L)'
;MANRQHNVAAMDIFAPLIKKATSKSDLQHDLAHKEGPSGIIQGTSSWFSNGISIYEAQVELAAALDVRIDNFQCAADHFLVQDLLIPEATVDEPMTVTEQDAVIEEGEEYDNVFDPTIDGLWEDDYDYKAIQAQSDSTNGPVDAEKCLPSTLGAAQCLQHGLKRILEQEIELRQGQANDILNQICISLGHKPFLYQTEI
;
A
#
# COMPACT_ATOMS: atom_id res chain seq x y z
N MET A 1 -11.83 -33.20 -17.04
CA MET A 1 -11.50 -31.78 -16.75
C MET A 1 -12.28 -30.78 -17.61
N ALA A 2 -12.50 -31.02 -18.91
CA ALA A 2 -13.20 -30.09 -19.82
C ALA A 2 -14.62 -29.62 -19.40
N ASN A 3 -15.33 -30.44 -18.61
CA ASN A 3 -16.68 -30.11 -18.13
C ASN A 3 -16.67 -29.00 -17.05
N ARG A 4 -15.57 -28.85 -16.29
CA ARG A 4 -15.45 -27.84 -15.21
C ARG A 4 -15.28 -26.40 -15.72
N GLN A 5 -14.76 -26.22 -16.93
CA GLN A 5 -14.56 -24.89 -17.51
C GLN A 5 -15.89 -24.23 -17.94
N HIS A 6 -16.92 -25.03 -18.21
CA HIS A 6 -18.18 -24.55 -18.79
C HIS A 6 -19.39 -24.83 -17.89
N ASN A 7 -19.22 -25.55 -16.78
CA ASN A 7 -20.28 -25.88 -15.84
C ASN A 7 -19.85 -25.52 -14.41
N VAL A 8 -20.39 -24.43 -13.91
CA VAL A 8 -20.10 -23.88 -12.59
C VAL A 8 -20.59 -24.79 -11.46
N ALA A 9 -21.70 -25.50 -11.65
CA ALA A 9 -22.22 -26.49 -10.70
C ALA A 9 -21.30 -27.72 -10.55
N ALA A 10 -20.36 -27.92 -11.48
CA ALA A 10 -19.34 -28.97 -11.41
C ALA A 10 -18.02 -28.50 -10.76
N MET A 11 -17.94 -27.27 -10.22
CA MET A 11 -16.81 -26.83 -9.41
C MET A 11 -16.85 -27.47 -8.03
N ASP A 12 -15.75 -28.11 -7.62
CA ASP A 12 -15.65 -28.70 -6.28
C ASP A 12 -15.56 -27.57 -5.23
N ILE A 13 -16.34 -27.66 -4.15
CA ILE A 13 -16.16 -26.79 -2.99
C ILE A 13 -14.94 -27.30 -2.23
N PHE A 14 -13.85 -26.52 -2.28
CA PHE A 14 -12.63 -26.84 -1.56
C PHE A 14 -12.81 -26.55 -0.06
N ALA A 15 -13.00 -27.59 0.74
CA ALA A 15 -12.95 -27.51 2.21
C ALA A 15 -11.71 -28.26 2.72
N PRO A 16 -10.55 -27.60 2.85
CA PRO A 16 -9.35 -28.26 3.35
C PRO A 16 -9.55 -28.69 4.81
N LEU A 17 -9.48 -30.01 5.06
CA LEU A 17 -9.50 -30.63 6.39
C LEU A 17 -8.13 -30.52 7.08
N ILE A 18 -7.53 -29.33 7.06
CA ILE A 18 -6.21 -29.10 7.67
C ILE A 18 -6.45 -28.66 9.12
N LYS A 19 -5.75 -29.30 10.07
CA LYS A 19 -5.79 -28.85 11.47
C LYS A 19 -5.28 -27.42 11.53
N LYS A 20 -6.04 -26.53 12.15
CA LYS A 20 -5.64 -25.12 12.33
C LYS A 20 -4.27 -25.09 13.03
N ALA A 21 -3.27 -24.58 12.33
CA ALA A 21 -1.95 -24.36 12.89
C ALA A 21 -1.98 -23.17 13.86
N THR A 22 -0.98 -23.10 14.75
CA THR A 22 -0.87 -22.01 15.72
C THR A 22 -0.74 -20.66 15.00
N SER A 23 -1.60 -19.72 15.37
CA SER A 23 -1.64 -18.38 14.78
C SER A 23 -0.49 -17.51 15.27
N LYS A 24 -0.14 -16.45 14.53
CA LYS A 24 0.79 -15.41 14.99
C LYS A 24 0.36 -14.85 16.35
N SER A 25 -0.94 -14.64 16.59
CA SER A 25 -1.44 -14.12 17.87
C SER A 25 -1.20 -15.09 19.04
N ASP A 26 -1.42 -16.39 18.79
CA ASP A 26 -1.24 -17.44 19.78
C ASP A 26 0.25 -17.57 20.13
N LEU A 27 1.13 -17.57 19.11
CA LEU A 27 2.58 -17.57 19.30
C LEU A 27 3.07 -16.30 20.00
N GLN A 28 2.53 -15.14 19.66
CA GLN A 28 2.88 -13.88 20.33
C GLN A 28 2.56 -13.93 21.82
N HIS A 29 1.37 -14.44 22.18
CA HIS A 29 0.95 -14.63 23.56
C HIS A 29 1.86 -15.63 24.29
N ASP A 30 2.16 -16.78 23.68
CA ASP A 30 3.05 -17.79 24.25
C ASP A 30 4.47 -17.27 24.45
N LEU A 31 4.99 -16.49 23.50
CA LEU A 31 6.30 -15.85 23.59
C LEU A 31 6.31 -14.80 24.70
N ALA A 32 5.27 -13.96 24.79
CA ALA A 32 5.15 -12.96 25.85
C ALA A 32 5.14 -13.59 27.26
N HIS A 33 4.55 -14.77 27.42
CA HIS A 33 4.59 -15.51 28.70
C HIS A 33 5.98 -16.09 29.00
N LYS A 34 6.77 -16.41 27.97
CA LYS A 34 8.13 -16.98 28.10
C LYS A 34 9.20 -15.89 28.28
N GLU A 35 8.86 -14.62 28.05
CA GLU A 35 9.72 -13.46 28.32
C GLU A 35 9.95 -13.27 29.82
N GLY A 36 11.19 -12.96 30.22
CA GLY A 36 11.59 -12.90 31.63
C GLY A 36 12.34 -14.15 32.09
N PRO A 37 11.69 -15.31 32.31
CA PRO A 37 12.36 -16.55 32.77
C PRO A 37 13.48 -17.00 31.82
N SER A 38 13.32 -16.70 30.53
CA SER A 38 14.29 -17.00 29.49
C SER A 38 15.47 -16.03 29.43
N GLY A 39 15.49 -14.93 30.20
CA GLY A 39 16.52 -13.89 30.06
C GLY A 39 16.39 -13.06 28.78
N ILE A 40 15.25 -13.16 28.09
CA ILE A 40 14.87 -12.29 26.97
C ILE A 40 14.15 -11.08 27.54
N ILE A 41 14.47 -9.90 27.00
CA ILE A 41 13.89 -8.62 27.41
C ILE A 41 12.36 -8.67 27.22
N GLN A 42 11.63 -8.28 28.25
CA GLN A 42 10.17 -8.21 28.17
C GLN A 42 9.73 -7.18 27.11
N GLY A 43 8.73 -7.55 26.31
CA GLY A 43 8.22 -6.74 25.21
C GLY A 43 8.88 -7.04 23.86
N THR A 44 9.84 -7.97 23.79
CA THR A 44 10.53 -8.34 22.54
C THR A 44 9.55 -8.90 21.49
N SER A 45 8.63 -9.78 21.91
CA SER A 45 7.56 -10.35 21.06
C SER A 45 6.61 -9.27 20.53
N SER A 46 6.27 -8.28 21.36
CA SER A 46 5.43 -7.14 20.95
C SER A 46 6.16 -6.23 19.96
N TRP A 47 7.43 -5.91 20.24
CA TRP A 47 8.28 -5.16 19.33
C TRP A 47 8.41 -5.86 17.97
N PHE A 48 8.58 -7.19 17.96
CA PHE A 48 8.60 -7.98 16.74
C PHE A 48 7.30 -7.98 15.98
N SER A 49 6.19 -8.21 16.67
CA SER A 49 4.88 -8.20 16.02
C SER A 49 4.62 -6.86 15.33
N ASN A 50 4.93 -5.75 16.00
CA ASN A 50 4.85 -4.41 15.42
C ASN A 50 5.82 -4.21 14.25
N GLY A 51 7.07 -4.67 14.38
CA GLY A 51 8.06 -4.62 13.29
C GLY A 51 7.56 -5.36 12.05
N ILE A 52 7.10 -6.60 12.22
CA ILE A 52 6.53 -7.42 11.15
C ILE A 52 5.33 -6.72 10.50
N SER A 53 4.39 -6.18 11.28
CA SER A 53 3.22 -5.49 10.74
C SER A 53 3.57 -4.23 9.93
N ILE A 54 4.65 -3.53 10.31
CA ILE A 54 5.16 -2.39 9.54
C ILE A 54 5.74 -2.87 8.21
N TYR A 55 6.53 -3.95 8.22
CA TYR A 55 7.04 -4.54 6.98
C TYR A 55 5.91 -5.02 6.06
N GLU A 56 4.85 -5.64 6.61
CA GLU A 56 3.67 -6.02 5.84
C GLU A 56 3.02 -4.81 5.16
N ALA A 57 2.78 -3.73 5.91
CA ALA A 57 2.19 -2.50 5.37
C ALA A 57 3.07 -1.85 4.29
N GLN A 58 4.40 -1.90 4.46
CA GLN A 58 5.34 -1.41 3.44
C GLN A 58 5.28 -2.24 2.16
N VAL A 59 5.24 -3.58 2.28
CA VAL A 59 5.12 -4.48 1.13
C VAL A 59 3.78 -4.26 0.41
N GLU A 60 2.69 -4.09 1.15
CA GLU A 60 1.38 -3.80 0.58
C GLU A 60 1.36 -2.45 -0.15
N LEU A 61 1.92 -1.40 0.45
CA LEU A 61 2.04 -0.09 -0.16
C LEU A 61 2.88 -0.13 -1.45
N ALA A 62 4.02 -0.84 -1.44
CA ALA A 62 4.86 -1.00 -2.61
C ALA A 62 4.10 -1.68 -3.76
N ALA A 63 3.43 -2.80 -3.48
CA ALA A 63 2.61 -3.50 -4.48
C ALA A 63 1.47 -2.62 -5.04
N ALA A 64 0.84 -1.79 -4.20
CA ALA A 64 -0.21 -0.88 -4.64
C ALA A 64 0.34 0.26 -5.53
N LEU A 65 1.54 0.77 -5.25
CA LEU A 65 2.20 1.75 -6.08
C LEU A 65 2.57 1.17 -7.44
N ASP A 66 3.09 -0.05 -7.50
CA ASP A 66 3.45 -0.72 -8.75
C ASP A 66 2.23 -0.85 -9.68
N VAL A 67 1.10 -1.35 -9.16
CA VAL A 67 -0.16 -1.44 -9.94
C VAL A 67 -0.62 -0.07 -10.44
N ARG A 68 -0.46 0.96 -9.61
CA ARG A 68 -0.86 2.32 -9.98
C ARG A 68 0.05 2.90 -11.08
N ILE A 69 1.35 2.66 -10.99
CA ILE A 69 2.34 3.06 -12.00
C ILE A 69 2.03 2.34 -13.32
N ASP A 70 1.80 1.03 -13.29
CA ASP A 70 1.45 0.23 -14.47
C ASP A 70 0.17 0.74 -15.14
N ASN A 71 -0.87 1.05 -14.34
CA ASN A 71 -2.11 1.62 -14.85
C ASN A 71 -1.89 2.99 -15.51
N PHE A 72 -1.06 3.85 -14.92
CA PHE A 72 -0.70 5.13 -15.53
C PHE A 72 0.07 4.96 -16.84
N GLN A 73 1.01 4.02 -16.89
CA GLN A 73 1.75 3.71 -18.12
C GLN A 73 0.82 3.21 -19.22
N CYS A 74 -0.08 2.27 -18.92
CA CYS A 74 -1.08 1.78 -19.87
C CYS A 74 -2.01 2.90 -20.38
N ALA A 75 -2.44 3.81 -19.49
CA ALA A 75 -3.28 4.94 -19.87
C ALA A 75 -2.52 5.96 -20.74
N ALA A 76 -1.24 6.21 -20.45
CA ALA A 76 -0.38 7.09 -21.25
C ALA A 76 -0.15 6.52 -22.66
N ASP A 77 0.10 5.21 -22.77
CA ASP A 77 0.26 4.53 -24.06
C ASP A 77 -1.02 4.59 -24.90
N HIS A 78 -2.20 4.42 -24.28
CA HIS A 78 -3.48 4.57 -24.97
C HIS A 78 -3.69 6.00 -25.51
N PHE A 79 -3.27 7.02 -24.76
CA PHE A 79 -3.39 8.42 -25.20
C PHE A 79 -2.44 8.76 -26.36
N LEU A 80 -1.19 8.27 -26.32
CA LEU A 80 -0.21 8.49 -27.39
C LEU A 80 -0.60 7.80 -28.71
N VAL A 81 -1.26 6.64 -28.65
CA VAL A 81 -1.76 5.96 -29.86
C VAL A 81 -2.91 6.73 -30.53
N GLN A 82 -3.71 7.47 -29.77
CA GLN A 82 -4.83 8.24 -30.31
C GLN A 82 -4.37 9.46 -31.13
N ASP A 83 -3.25 10.08 -30.75
CA ASP A 83 -2.67 11.25 -31.45
C ASP A 83 -1.99 10.87 -32.78
N LEU A 84 -1.51 9.62 -32.92
CA LEU A 84 -0.92 9.09 -34.17
C LEU A 84 -1.97 8.69 -35.22
N LEU A 85 -3.26 8.67 -34.86
CA LEU A 85 -4.38 8.34 -35.76
C LEU A 85 -5.24 9.56 -36.14
N ILE A 86 -4.70 10.77 -36.03
CA ILE A 86 -5.35 11.95 -36.63
C ILE A 86 -5.10 11.87 -38.16
N PRO A 87 -6.14 11.70 -39.00
CA PRO A 87 -5.98 11.85 -40.44
C PRO A 87 -5.56 13.29 -40.70
N GLU A 88 -4.49 13.47 -41.46
CA GLU A 88 -3.95 14.75 -41.91
C GLU A 88 -5.09 15.61 -42.50
N ALA A 89 -5.71 16.45 -41.66
CA ALA A 89 -6.81 17.30 -42.05
C ALA A 89 -6.22 18.47 -42.83
N THR A 90 -6.57 18.49 -44.11
CA THR A 90 -6.26 19.52 -45.10
C THR A 90 -6.42 20.93 -44.52
N VAL A 91 -5.33 21.69 -44.59
CA VAL A 91 -5.27 23.13 -44.40
C VAL A 91 -6.20 23.78 -45.42
N ASP A 92 -7.29 24.42 -44.98
CA ASP A 92 -7.86 25.53 -45.74
C ASP A 92 -8.67 26.52 -44.88
N GLU A 93 -8.27 27.78 -45.08
CA GLU A 93 -8.89 29.08 -44.77
C GLU A 93 -8.83 29.73 -43.37
N PRO A 94 -8.33 30.98 -43.27
CA PRO A 94 -8.25 31.75 -42.03
C PRO A 94 -9.61 32.41 -41.67
N MET A 95 -10.08 32.16 -40.46
CA MET A 95 -11.26 32.81 -39.88
C MET A 95 -10.96 34.29 -39.61
N THR A 96 -11.52 35.18 -40.44
CA THR A 96 -11.46 36.63 -40.25
C THR A 96 -12.29 37.04 -39.04
N VAL A 97 -11.66 37.68 -38.04
CA VAL A 97 -12.34 38.27 -36.88
C VAL A 97 -13.02 39.57 -37.33
N THR A 98 -14.34 39.59 -37.37
CA THR A 98 -15.13 40.83 -37.41
C THR A 98 -15.53 41.22 -36.00
N GLU A 99 -14.98 42.33 -35.51
CA GLU A 99 -15.44 43.02 -34.31
C GLU A 99 -16.85 43.58 -34.56
N GLN A 100 -17.86 43.08 -33.82
CA GLN A 100 -19.10 43.82 -33.62
C GLN A 100 -19.84 43.31 -32.37
N ASP A 101 -19.86 44.19 -31.37
CA ASP A 101 -20.87 44.40 -30.32
C ASP A 101 -21.39 43.19 -29.55
N ALA A 102 -20.65 42.82 -28.50
CA ALA A 102 -21.23 42.15 -27.33
C ALA A 102 -21.44 43.20 -26.23
N VAL A 103 -22.69 43.62 -26.06
CA VAL A 103 -23.17 44.30 -24.86
C VAL A 103 -22.95 43.36 -23.68
N ILE A 104 -22.06 43.74 -22.76
CA ILE A 104 -21.84 43.02 -21.51
C ILE A 104 -22.98 43.41 -20.57
N GLU A 105 -23.92 42.48 -20.38
CA GLU A 105 -24.92 42.54 -19.32
C GLU A 105 -24.20 42.30 -17.98
N GLU A 106 -24.31 43.26 -17.06
CA GLU A 106 -23.75 43.19 -15.70
C GLU A 106 -24.33 41.98 -14.96
N GLY A 107 -23.56 40.88 -14.92
CA GLY A 107 -23.77 39.74 -14.04
C GLY A 107 -23.24 40.04 -12.64
N GLU A 108 -24.02 39.64 -11.64
CA GLU A 108 -23.90 40.07 -10.25
C GLU A 108 -22.53 39.89 -9.59
N GLU A 109 -22.21 40.87 -8.75
CA GLU A 109 -21.04 41.00 -7.87
C GLU A 109 -20.83 39.72 -7.03
N TYR A 110 -19.83 38.90 -7.41
CA TYR A 110 -19.30 37.90 -6.50
C TYR A 110 -18.56 38.64 -5.38
N ASP A 111 -19.07 38.51 -4.16
CA ASP A 111 -18.42 39.00 -2.95
C ASP A 111 -17.02 38.37 -2.87
N ASN A 112 -15.99 39.19 -3.12
CA ASN A 112 -14.61 38.74 -3.04
C ASN A 112 -14.31 38.45 -1.57
N VAL A 113 -14.37 37.17 -1.18
CA VAL A 113 -14.01 36.70 0.18
C VAL A 113 -12.51 36.92 0.49
N PHE A 114 -11.74 37.45 -0.46
CA PHE A 114 -10.39 37.96 -0.22
C PHE A 114 -10.43 39.47 -0.04
N ASP A 115 -10.60 39.89 1.22
CA ASP A 115 -10.27 41.24 1.67
C ASP A 115 -8.75 41.41 1.66
N PRO A 116 -8.16 42.25 0.79
CA PRO A 116 -6.73 42.50 0.75
C PRO A 116 -6.21 43.31 1.95
N THR A 117 -7.11 43.71 2.86
CA THR A 117 -6.80 44.45 4.09
C THR A 117 -6.73 43.56 5.33
N ILE A 118 -7.14 42.28 5.23
CA ILE A 118 -6.87 41.30 6.28
C ILE A 118 -5.41 40.90 6.17
N ASP A 119 -4.62 41.47 7.08
CA ASP A 119 -3.30 40.98 7.45
C ASP A 119 -3.39 39.48 7.70
N GLY A 120 -2.74 38.70 6.83
CA GLY A 120 -2.70 37.25 6.87
C GLY A 120 -1.94 36.79 8.10
N LEU A 121 -2.60 36.79 9.26
CA LEU A 121 -2.13 36.31 10.56
C LEU A 121 -1.83 34.79 10.61
N TRP A 122 -1.50 34.18 9.48
CA TRP A 122 -1.15 32.78 9.34
C TRP A 122 0.26 32.55 8.78
N GLU A 123 1.02 33.59 8.42
CA GLU A 123 2.33 33.40 7.77
C GLU A 123 3.56 33.59 8.68
N ASP A 124 3.44 34.22 9.86
CA ASP A 124 4.64 34.69 10.59
C ASP A 124 5.20 33.75 11.68
N ASP A 125 4.49 32.68 12.05
CA ASP A 125 4.96 31.76 13.13
C ASP A 125 5.38 30.37 12.65
N TYR A 126 5.27 30.07 11.36
CA TYR A 126 5.85 28.86 10.81
C TYR A 126 7.28 29.16 10.37
N ASP A 127 8.26 28.62 11.10
CA ASP A 127 9.64 28.59 10.61
C ASP A 127 9.70 27.63 9.40
N TYR A 128 9.34 28.16 8.23
CA TYR A 128 9.45 27.47 6.95
C TYR A 128 10.88 26.99 6.70
N LYS A 129 11.90 27.64 7.29
CA LYS A 129 13.29 27.18 7.18
C LYS A 129 13.57 25.97 8.05
N ALA A 130 12.93 25.81 9.21
CA ALA A 130 12.99 24.57 9.98
C ALA A 130 12.30 23.41 9.25
N ILE A 131 11.15 23.67 8.60
CA ILE A 131 10.45 22.68 7.77
C ILE A 131 11.31 22.28 6.56
N GLN A 132 11.99 23.25 5.94
CA GLN A 132 12.83 23.01 4.77
C GLN A 132 14.20 22.38 5.10
N ALA A 133 14.71 22.59 6.32
CA ALA A 133 15.89 21.88 6.82
C ALA A 133 15.61 20.40 7.11
N GLN A 134 14.36 20.03 7.42
CA GLN A 134 13.94 18.62 7.52
C GLN A 134 13.67 18.00 6.14
N SER A 135 13.39 18.81 5.12
CA SER A 135 13.21 18.38 3.72
C SER A 135 14.46 18.55 2.86
N ASP A 136 15.63 18.59 3.47
CA ASP A 136 16.89 18.56 2.74
C ASP A 136 16.88 17.33 1.84
N SER A 137 16.80 17.54 0.52
CA SER A 137 16.63 16.49 -0.48
C SER A 137 17.88 15.59 -0.59
N THR A 138 18.93 15.94 0.17
CA THR A 138 20.13 15.13 0.39
C THR A 138 19.95 14.09 1.49
N ASN A 139 19.01 14.30 2.42
CA ASN A 139 18.43 13.22 3.19
C ASN A 139 17.52 12.49 2.20
N GLY A 140 18.06 11.41 1.60
CA GLY A 140 17.23 10.44 0.90
C GLY A 140 16.05 10.01 1.77
N PRO A 141 15.07 9.25 1.24
CA PRO A 141 14.05 8.64 2.09
C PRO A 141 14.77 8.09 3.31
N VAL A 142 14.38 8.54 4.50
CA VAL A 142 14.98 8.01 5.72
C VAL A 142 14.59 6.54 5.68
N ASP A 143 15.50 5.72 5.18
CA ASP A 143 15.51 4.27 5.28
C ASP A 143 15.77 3.96 6.75
N ALA A 144 14.86 4.40 7.61
CA ALA A 144 14.52 3.68 8.81
C ALA A 144 13.77 2.41 8.35
N GLU A 145 14.44 1.61 7.51
CA GLU A 145 14.22 0.18 7.48
C GLU A 145 14.38 -0.22 8.94
N LYS A 146 13.25 -0.45 9.60
CA LYS A 146 13.17 -0.91 10.98
C LYS A 146 13.81 -2.28 11.01
N CYS A 147 15.15 -2.36 11.03
CA CYS A 147 15.87 -3.61 10.81
C CYS A 147 15.41 -4.68 11.79
N LEU A 148 14.59 -5.61 11.30
CA LEU A 148 14.35 -6.86 11.98
C LEU A 148 15.66 -7.65 11.99
N PRO A 149 15.96 -8.44 13.03
CA PRO A 149 17.14 -9.31 13.08
C PRO A 149 17.35 -10.12 11.79
N SER A 150 16.27 -10.56 11.14
CA SER A 150 16.35 -11.22 9.84
C SER A 150 17.10 -10.45 8.74
N THR A 151 17.11 -9.11 8.77
CA THR A 151 17.78 -8.28 7.77
C THR A 151 19.31 -8.29 7.92
N LEU A 152 19.83 -8.53 9.13
CA LEU A 152 21.27 -8.67 9.40
C LEU A 152 21.81 -10.03 8.93
N GLY A 153 20.94 -11.03 8.82
CA GLY A 153 21.30 -12.40 8.48
C GLY A 153 21.81 -13.22 9.67
N ALA A 154 21.56 -14.53 9.63
CA ALA A 154 21.75 -15.44 10.76
C ALA A 154 23.19 -15.43 11.33
N ALA A 155 24.21 -15.35 10.46
CA ALA A 155 25.60 -15.36 10.89
C ALA A 155 25.96 -14.10 11.72
N GLN A 156 25.48 -12.93 11.31
CA GLN A 156 25.70 -11.68 12.04
C GLN A 156 24.90 -11.66 13.34
N CYS A 157 23.65 -12.12 13.32
CA CYS A 157 22.85 -12.25 14.54
C CYS A 157 23.55 -13.13 15.59
N LEU A 158 24.18 -14.24 15.16
CA LEU A 158 24.96 -15.09 16.07
C LEU A 158 26.18 -14.37 16.64
N GLN A 159 26.94 -13.65 15.81
CA GLN A 159 28.11 -12.88 16.24
C GLN A 159 27.75 -11.80 17.26
N HIS A 160 26.57 -11.17 17.10
CA HIS A 160 26.07 -10.14 18.01
C HIS A 160 25.27 -10.70 19.20
N GLY A 161 25.18 -12.02 19.38
CA GLY A 161 24.44 -12.63 20.48
C GLY A 161 22.91 -12.52 20.37
N LEU A 162 22.40 -12.13 19.20
CA LEU A 162 20.97 -11.97 18.90
C LEU A 162 20.28 -13.30 18.56
N LYS A 163 20.91 -14.44 18.82
CA LYS A 163 20.40 -15.78 18.48
C LYS A 163 18.96 -16.00 18.96
N ARG A 164 18.71 -15.76 20.25
CA ARG A 164 17.41 -16.02 20.90
C ARG A 164 16.32 -15.10 20.36
N ILE A 165 16.70 -13.87 20.06
CA ILE A 165 15.84 -12.83 19.52
C ILE A 165 15.44 -13.21 18.08
N LEU A 166 16.39 -13.68 17.27
CA LEU A 166 16.14 -14.20 15.93
C LEU A 166 15.23 -15.45 15.95
N GLU A 167 15.42 -16.36 16.90
CA GLU A 167 14.54 -17.53 17.08
C GLU A 167 13.09 -17.12 17.34
N GLN A 168 12.85 -16.12 18.20
CA GLN A 168 11.51 -15.58 18.43
C GLN A 168 10.90 -14.95 17.19
N GLU A 169 11.69 -14.19 16.42
CA GLU A 169 11.22 -13.62 15.16
C GLU A 169 10.80 -14.71 14.16
N ILE A 170 11.59 -15.78 14.05
CA ILE A 170 11.29 -16.93 13.18
C ILE A 170 9.97 -17.60 13.60
N GLU A 171 9.75 -17.82 14.90
CA GLU A 171 8.49 -18.37 15.40
C GLU A 171 7.30 -17.48 15.00
N LEU A 172 7.40 -16.17 15.18
CA LEU A 172 6.34 -15.23 14.79
C LEU A 172 6.08 -15.23 13.28
N ARG A 173 7.12 -15.31 12.45
CA ARG A 173 6.98 -15.42 10.98
C ARG A 173 6.34 -16.74 10.56
N GLN A 174 6.58 -17.84 11.27
CA GLN A 174 5.88 -19.10 11.03
C GLN A 174 4.38 -18.97 11.35
N GLY A 175 4.04 -18.32 12.47
CA GLY A 175 2.64 -18.00 12.81
C GLY A 175 1.96 -17.16 11.73
N GLN A 176 2.65 -16.13 11.23
CA GLN A 176 2.17 -15.29 10.13
C GLN A 176 1.92 -16.10 8.85
N ALA A 177 2.86 -16.97 8.46
CA ALA A 177 2.70 -17.84 7.30
C ALA A 177 1.49 -18.79 7.45
N ASN A 178 1.28 -19.31 8.65
CA ASN A 178 0.11 -20.14 8.96
C ASN A 178 -1.20 -19.36 8.83
N ASP A 179 -1.24 -18.12 9.31
CA ASP A 179 -2.42 -17.25 9.21
C ASP A 179 -2.74 -16.93 7.74
N ILE A 180 -1.72 -16.56 6.95
CA ILE A 180 -1.86 -16.30 5.51
C ILE A 180 -2.35 -17.55 4.78
N LEU A 181 -1.77 -18.72 5.06
CA LEU A 181 -2.20 -19.98 4.45
C LEU A 181 -3.66 -20.29 4.77
N ASN A 182 -4.07 -20.08 6.02
CA ASN A 182 -5.46 -20.24 6.44
C ASN A 182 -6.38 -19.26 5.72
N GLN A 183 -5.99 -17.99 5.57
CA GLN A 183 -6.74 -17.00 4.79
C GLN A 183 -6.90 -17.43 3.33
N ILE A 184 -5.82 -17.88 2.67
CA ILE A 184 -5.87 -18.39 1.30
C ILE A 184 -6.83 -19.58 1.19
N CYS A 185 -6.79 -20.52 2.14
CA CYS A 185 -7.69 -21.66 2.18
C CYS A 185 -9.17 -21.25 2.28
N ILE A 186 -9.47 -20.28 3.16
CA ILE A 186 -10.83 -19.72 3.32
C ILE A 186 -11.27 -19.04 2.02
N SER A 187 -10.45 -18.16 1.45
CA SER A 187 -10.76 -17.46 0.20
C SER A 187 -10.95 -18.42 -0.96
N LEU A 188 -10.15 -19.48 -1.04
CA LEU A 188 -10.26 -20.50 -2.09
C LEU A 188 -11.53 -21.34 -1.93
N GLY A 189 -11.93 -21.67 -0.70
CA GLY A 189 -13.18 -22.40 -0.44
C GLY A 189 -14.43 -21.56 -0.67
N HIS A 190 -14.35 -20.24 -0.44
CA HIS A 190 -15.47 -19.32 -0.63
C HIS A 190 -15.79 -19.05 -2.11
N LYS A 191 -14.78 -18.98 -2.98
CA LYS A 191 -14.96 -18.75 -4.43
C LYS A 191 -15.93 -19.73 -5.11
N PRO A 192 -15.75 -21.07 -5.04
CA PRO A 192 -16.67 -22.03 -5.65
C PRO A 192 -18.07 -21.97 -5.05
N PHE A 193 -18.20 -21.64 -3.76
CA PHE A 193 -19.51 -21.42 -3.13
C PHE A 193 -20.24 -20.25 -3.79
N LEU A 194 -19.61 -19.07 -3.90
CA LEU A 194 -20.21 -17.90 -4.56
C LEU A 194 -20.69 -18.22 -5.97
N TYR A 195 -19.83 -18.86 -6.77
CA TYR A 195 -20.17 -19.18 -8.15
C TYR A 195 -21.36 -20.14 -8.27
N GLN A 196 -21.59 -21.02 -7.30
CA GLN A 196 -22.76 -21.92 -7.30
C GLN A 196 -24.04 -21.23 -6.84
N THR A 197 -23.95 -20.24 -5.95
CA THR A 197 -25.11 -19.57 -5.34
C THR A 197 -25.59 -18.33 -6.07
N GLU A 198 -24.72 -17.67 -6.85
CA GLU A 198 -25.05 -16.46 -7.62
C GLU A 198 -25.60 -16.77 -9.03
N ILE A 199 -26.07 -18.00 -9.27
CA ILE A 199 -26.79 -18.43 -10.48
C ILE A 199 -28.25 -18.70 -10.14
#